data_AF-A0A820PB47-F1
#
_entry.id   AF-A0A820PB47-F1
#
_cell.length_a   1.000
_cell.length_b   1.000
_cell.length_c   1.000
_cell.angle_alpha   90.00
_cell.angle_beta   90.00
_cell.angle_gamma   90.00
#
_symmetry.space_group_name_H-M   'P 1'
#
loop_
_entity.id
_entity.type
_entity.pdbx_description
1 polymer ?
#
loop_
_entity_poly.entity_id
_entity_poly.type
_entity_poly.pdbx_seq_one_letter_code
_entity_poly.pdbx_strand_id
1 'polypeptide(L)' 'KSLYQGTQTSLYCSLSDKAKPGMFHADCKEAKASPLAYNIKLAEECWNFSENIINEKTKFF' A
#
# COMPACT_ATOMS: atom_id res chain seq x y z
N LYS A 1 16.37 -1.21 12.01
CA LYS A 1 15.16 -1.82 12.60
C LYS A 1 15.43 -3.30 12.79
N SER A 2 15.00 -3.90 13.90
CA SER A 2 15.06 -5.36 14.08
C SER A 2 13.98 -6.06 13.24
N LEU A 3 14.10 -7.38 13.04
CA LEU A 3 13.06 -8.18 12.37
C LEU A 3 11.69 -7.98 13.03
N TYR A 4 11.65 -8.02 14.37
CA TYR A 4 10.45 -7.76 15.15
C TYR A 4 9.85 -6.37 14.88
N GLN A 5 10.69 -5.33 14.85
CA GLN A 5 10.24 -3.97 14.56
C GLN A 5 9.79 -3.78 13.10
N GLY A 6 10.26 -4.61 12.18
CA GLY A 6 9.87 -4.58 10.77
C GLY A 6 8.50 -5.22 10.52
N THR A 7 8.17 -6.29 11.22
CA THR A 7 6.94 -7.06 11.01
C THR A 7 5.75 -6.56 11.82
N GLN A 8 5.99 -5.86 12.93
CA GLN A 8 4.93 -5.43 13.87
C GLN A 8 3.78 -4.67 13.20
N THR A 9 4.07 -3.72 12.30
CA THR A 9 3.03 -2.89 11.66
C THR A 9 2.20 -3.72 10.69
N SER A 10 2.83 -4.65 9.98
CA SER A 10 2.11 -5.57 9.09
C SER A 10 1.16 -6.47 9.88
N LEU A 11 1.60 -7.00 11.01
CA LEU A 11 0.75 -7.78 11.92
C LEU A 11 -0.38 -6.93 12.51
N TYR A 12 -0.08 -5.69 12.92
CA TYR A 12 -1.09 -4.74 13.40
C TYR A 12 -2.18 -4.50 12.35
N CYS A 13 -1.81 -4.18 11.10
CA CYS A 13 -2.77 -3.97 10.02
C CYS A 13 -3.60 -5.22 9.67
N SER A 14 -3.04 -6.41 9.86
CA SER A 14 -3.69 -7.67 9.48
C SER A 14 -4.60 -8.23 10.57
N LEU A 15 -4.29 -7.97 11.84
CA LEU A 15 -4.90 -8.68 12.98
C LEU A 15 -5.61 -7.76 13.97
N SER A 16 -5.36 -6.45 13.96
CA SER A 16 -5.94 -5.54 14.95
C SER A 16 -7.22 -4.88 14.43
N ASP A 17 -8.29 -4.97 15.23
CA ASP A 17 -9.53 -4.21 14.99
C ASP A 17 -9.33 -2.68 15.08
N LYS A 18 -8.17 -2.22 15.57
CA LYS A 18 -7.82 -0.80 15.67
C LYS A 18 -7.20 -0.25 14.38
N ALA A 19 -6.77 -1.11 13.46
CA ALA A 19 -6.26 -0.68 12.17
C ALA A 19 -7.43 -0.19 11.30
N LYS A 20 -7.30 1.01 10.73
CA LYS A 20 -8.36 1.60 9.91
C LYS A 20 -8.18 1.25 8.43
N PRO A 21 -9.16 0.60 7.77
CA PRO A 21 -9.07 0.35 6.34
C PRO A 21 -8.84 1.63 5.54
N GLY A 22 -8.00 1.55 4.51
CA GLY A 22 -7.67 2.69 3.63
C GLY A 22 -6.72 3.73 4.23
N MET A 23 -6.30 3.60 5.50
CA MET A 23 -5.34 4.51 6.12
C MET A 23 -3.92 3.96 6.05
N PHE A 24 -2.94 4.87 5.95
CA PHE A 24 -1.53 4.53 6.09
C PHE A 24 -1.17 4.37 7.57
N HIS A 25 -0.43 3.31 7.90
CA HIS A 25 -0.01 3.02 9.27
C HIS A 25 1.51 2.87 9.37
N ALA A 26 2.09 3.41 10.44
CA ALA A 26 3.49 3.28 10.80
C ALA A 26 3.62 3.12 12.32
N ASP A 27 4.51 2.24 12.78
CA ASP A 27 4.72 1.92 14.19
C ASP A 27 3.40 1.60 14.93
N CYS A 28 2.59 0.73 14.32
CA CYS A 28 1.30 0.24 14.84
C CYS A 28 0.25 1.34 15.13
N LYS A 29 0.29 2.45 14.39
CA LYS A 29 -0.67 3.56 14.48
C LYS A 29 -0.89 4.23 13.13
N GLU A 30 -1.99 4.96 12.99
CA GLU A 30 -2.25 5.81 11.83
C GLU A 30 -1.14 6.86 11.69
N ALA A 31 -0.68 7.08 10.46
CA ALA A 31 0.37 8.03 10.13
C ALA A 31 0.09 8.73 8.80
N LYS A 32 0.77 9.86 8.58
CA LYS A 32 0.69 10.56 7.29
C LYS A 32 1.68 9.96 6.29
N ALA A 33 1.18 9.67 5.10
CA ALA A 33 2.01 9.33 3.95
C ALA A 33 2.57 10.59 3.28
N SER A 34 3.36 10.39 2.23
CA SER A 34 3.76 11.47 1.32
C SER A 34 2.53 12.18 0.74
N PRO A 35 2.55 13.51 0.53
CA PRO A 35 1.44 14.23 -0.10
C PRO A 35 0.98 13.63 -1.45
N LEU A 36 1.93 13.10 -2.23
CA LEU A 36 1.63 12.46 -3.52
C LEU A 36 0.77 11.20 -3.39
N ALA A 37 0.85 10.49 -2.25
CA ALA A 37 0.06 9.29 -2.01
C ALA A 37 -1.45 9.59 -1.91
N TYR A 38 -1.83 10.85 -1.71
CA TYR A 38 -3.23 11.29 -1.65
C TYR A 38 -3.74 11.85 -2.98
N ASN A 39 -2.91 11.86 -4.03
CA ASN A 39 -3.33 12.30 -5.37
C ASN A 39 -4.08 11.18 -6.09
N ILE A 40 -5.42 11.23 -6.05
CA ILE A 40 -6.28 10.21 -6.64
C ILE A 40 -6.10 10.06 -8.16
N LYS A 41 -5.86 11.16 -8.88
CA LYS A 41 -5.65 11.15 -10.34
C LYS A 41 -4.38 10.38 -10.70
N LEU A 42 -3.31 10.63 -9.94
CA LEU A 42 -2.03 9.94 -10.15
C LEU A 42 -2.14 8.44 -9.82
N ALA A 43 -2.92 8.08 -8.79
CA ALA A 43 -3.16 6.68 -8.45
C ALA A 43 -3.88 5.93 -9.58
N GLU A 44 -4.91 6.54 -10.18
CA GLU A 44 -5.65 5.99 -11.32
C GLU A 44 -4.77 5.85 -12.57
N GLU A 45 -3.97 6.88 -12.90
CA GLU A 45 -3.00 6.82 -14.00
C GLU A 45 -1.99 5.69 -13.81
N CYS A 46 -1.48 5.52 -12.58
CA CYS A 46 -0.54 4.46 -12.23
C CYS A 46 -1.17 3.06 -12.35
N TRP A 47 -2.42 2.91 -11.92
CA TRP A 47 -3.17 1.66 -12.05
C TRP A 47 -3.33 1.26 -13.51
N ASN A 48 -3.88 2.16 -14.35
CA ASN A 48 -4.13 1.90 -15.76
C ASN A 48 -2.83 1.57 -16.52
N PHE A 49 -1.75 2.31 -16.23
CA PHE A 49 -0.44 2.04 -16.82
C PHE A 49 0.10 0.66 -16.43
N SER A 50 -0.03 0.29 -15.16
CA SER A 50 0.45 -1.00 -14.65
C SER A 50 -0.34 -2.17 -15.25
N GLU A 51 -1.66 -2.05 -15.36
CA GLU A 51 -2.51 -3.04 -16.03
C GLU A 51 -2.10 -3.22 -17.50
N ASN A 52 -1.86 -2.11 -18.22
CA ASN A 52 -1.42 -2.18 -19.61
C ASN A 52 -0.10 -2.94 -19.76
N ILE A 53 0.90 -2.65 -18.92
CA ILE A 53 2.18 -3.37 -18.93
C ILE A 53 2.00 -4.87 -18.66
N ILE A 54 1.20 -5.21 -17.65
CA ILE A 54 0.99 -6.62 -17.28
C ILE A 54 0.28 -7.34 -18.42
N ASN A 55 -0.78 -6.75 -18.98
CA ASN A 55 -1.53 -7.33 -20.09
C ASN A 55 -0.64 -7.51 -21.32
N GLU A 56 0.22 -6.55 -21.65
CA GLU A 56 1.19 -6.71 -22.74
C GLU A 56 2.16 -7.89 -22.53
N LYS A 57 2.67 -8.06 -21.31
CA LYS A 57 3.62 -9.12 -20.96
C LYS A 57 2.98 -10.49 -20.82
N THR A 58 1.70 -10.54 -20.43
CA THR A 58 0.96 -11.79 -20.18
C THR A 58 0.19 -12.28 -21.41
N LYS A 59 0.04 -11.46 -22.46
CA LYS A 59 -0.55 -11.85 -23.75
C LYS A 59 0.06 -13.08 -24.43
N PHE A 60 1.26 -13.49 -24.00
CA PHE A 60 2.01 -14.61 -24.59
C PHE A 60 2.07 -15.85 -23.67
N PHE A 61 1.35 -15.84 -22.55
CA PHE A 61 1.08 -17.00 -21.70
C PHE A 61 -0.39 -17.40 -21.83
#